data_AF-A0A5N4D2M2-F1
#
_entry.id   AF-A0A5N4D2M2-F1
#
_cell.length_a   1.000
_cell.length_b   1.000
_cell.length_c   1.000
_cell.angle_alpha   90.00
_cell.angle_beta   90.00
_cell.angle_gamma   90.00
#
_symmetry.space_group_name_H-M   'P 1'
#
loop_
_entity.id
_entity.type
_entity.pdbx_description
1 polymer ?
#
loop_
_entity_poly.entity_id
_entity_poly.type
_entity_poly.pdbx_seq_one_letter_code
_entity_poly.pdbx_strand_id
1 'polypeptide(L)'
;MKVGGLFLFAVLLTLSKELQAAGICVEECRGDQDCGAGERCISNGCGHVCSRAEESSICERQCREDKDCGRGKQCIRKGCGHICSYTARTGLCEQQCRRHQDCGAGKQCIRKGCSRVCSPTPDAGSQFSAEVFLAIGICVDQCREDRDCGAGSRCVSNGCGHVCAPARDQAEVFLAVGICVDQCREDRDCGAGSRCVSNGCGHVCSPARDQAVGICVDQCREDRDCSAGSRCVSNGCGHVCAPARDQAGQRPGACPRVPAGTVGLCVERCTGDASCPAGQKCCSNGCGHTCRTAVRDEDFLIRLDD
;
A
#
# COMPACT_ATOMS: atom_id res chain seq x y z
N MET A 1 -49.67 -0.23 47.34
CA MET A 1 -49.29 -1.26 46.33
C MET A 1 -49.38 -0.61 44.94
N LYS A 2 -48.31 0.06 44.48
CA LYS A 2 -48.26 0.86 43.22
C LYS A 2 -47.25 0.27 42.22
N VAL A 3 -46.98 -1.03 42.31
CA VAL A 3 -45.94 -1.72 41.52
C VAL A 3 -46.49 -2.32 40.21
N GLY A 4 -47.82 -2.51 40.10
CA GLY A 4 -48.46 -3.08 38.91
C GLY A 4 -48.46 -2.16 37.68
N GLY A 5 -48.48 -0.84 37.87
CA GLY A 5 -48.53 0.12 36.75
C GLY A 5 -47.22 0.23 35.96
N LEU A 6 -46.07 0.12 36.66
CA LEU A 6 -44.74 0.15 36.05
C LEU A 6 -44.46 -1.13 35.25
N PHE A 7 -44.96 -2.28 35.70
CA PHE A 7 -44.84 -3.54 34.96
C PHE A 7 -45.69 -3.53 33.68
N LEU A 8 -46.91 -2.99 33.73
CA LEU A 8 -47.76 -2.82 32.55
C LEU A 8 -47.14 -1.84 31.54
N PHE A 9 -46.54 -0.74 32.00
CA PHE A 9 -45.82 0.20 31.14
C PHE A 9 -44.59 -0.43 30.50
N ALA A 10 -43.81 -1.21 31.25
CA ALA A 10 -42.65 -1.91 30.72
C ALA A 10 -43.06 -2.94 29.65
N VAL A 11 -44.13 -3.71 29.91
CA VAL A 11 -44.67 -4.71 28.96
C VAL A 11 -45.21 -4.03 27.69
N LEU A 12 -45.90 -2.90 27.79
CA LEU A 12 -46.35 -2.10 26.64
C LEU A 12 -45.19 -1.52 25.84
N LEU A 13 -44.12 -1.07 26.50
CA LEU A 13 -42.90 -0.57 25.86
C LEU A 13 -42.07 -1.69 25.20
N THR A 14 -42.12 -2.91 25.72
CA THR A 14 -41.48 -4.06 25.05
C THR A 14 -42.31 -4.55 23.87
N LEU A 15 -43.64 -4.56 23.98
CA LEU A 15 -44.55 -4.88 22.87
C LEU A 15 -44.45 -3.85 21.72
N SER A 16 -44.23 -2.56 22.02
CA SER A 16 -44.03 -1.54 20.99
C SER A 16 -42.67 -1.66 20.28
N LYS A 17 -41.62 -2.08 20.99
CA LYS A 17 -40.29 -2.34 20.38
C LYS A 17 -40.29 -3.58 19.49
N GLU A 18 -41.02 -4.63 19.86
CA GLU A 18 -41.23 -5.82 19.01
C GLU A 18 -42.06 -5.48 17.76
N LEU A 19 -43.02 -4.55 17.86
CA LEU A 19 -43.80 -4.10 16.69
C LEU A 19 -42.98 -3.22 15.73
N GLN A 20 -41.93 -2.53 16.21
CA GLN A 20 -41.00 -1.77 15.35
C GLN A 20 -40.00 -2.67 14.60
N ALA A 21 -39.89 -3.96 14.98
CA ALA A 21 -39.08 -4.96 14.28
C ALA A 21 -39.88 -5.74 13.21
N ALA A 22 -41.21 -5.63 13.20
CA ALA A 22 -42.00 -5.92 12.03
C ALA A 22 -41.80 -4.75 11.06
N GLY A 23 -41.22 -4.97 9.88
CA GLY A 23 -41.09 -3.96 8.83
C GLY A 23 -42.45 -3.52 8.28
N ILE A 24 -43.25 -2.84 9.12
CA ILE A 24 -44.52 -2.27 8.77
C ILE A 24 -44.20 -0.99 8.01
N CYS A 25 -44.22 -1.10 6.70
CA CYS A 25 -44.08 0.05 5.84
C CYS A 25 -45.33 0.93 5.99
N VAL A 26 -45.11 2.19 6.32
CA VAL A 26 -46.17 3.20 6.44
C VAL A 26 -46.36 3.82 5.07
N GLU A 27 -47.53 3.59 4.48
CA GLU A 27 -47.99 4.20 3.24
C GLU A 27 -48.88 5.40 3.58
N GLU A 28 -48.32 6.60 3.52
CA GLU A 28 -49.04 7.86 3.78
C GLU A 28 -49.68 8.42 2.52
N CYS A 29 -49.12 8.13 1.34
CA CYS A 29 -49.63 8.58 0.05
C CYS A 29 -49.39 7.51 -1.03
N ARG A 30 -50.21 7.47 -2.08
CA ARG A 30 -49.92 6.67 -3.29
C ARG A 30 -49.57 7.57 -4.48
N GLY A 31 -49.90 8.85 -4.41
CA GLY A 31 -49.49 9.86 -5.36
C GLY A 31 -49.57 11.26 -4.78
N ASP A 32 -49.05 12.26 -5.51
CA ASP A 32 -48.97 13.66 -5.05
C ASP A 32 -50.33 14.26 -4.69
N GLN A 33 -51.41 13.75 -5.28
CA GLN A 33 -52.79 14.15 -4.99
C GLN A 33 -53.26 13.81 -3.57
N ASP A 34 -52.59 12.86 -2.91
CA ASP A 34 -52.91 12.44 -1.54
C ASP A 34 -52.23 13.36 -0.51
N CYS A 35 -51.33 14.26 -0.96
CA CYS A 35 -50.56 15.17 -0.12
C CYS A 35 -51.15 16.59 -0.10
N GLY A 36 -50.78 17.37 0.94
CA GLY A 36 -51.22 18.75 1.08
C GLY A 36 -50.65 19.67 0.00
N ALA A 37 -51.23 20.86 -0.14
CA ALA A 37 -50.75 21.85 -1.12
C ALA A 37 -49.26 22.18 -0.89
N GLY A 38 -48.42 21.94 -1.90
CA GLY A 38 -46.97 22.13 -1.84
C GLY A 38 -46.17 20.92 -1.37
N GLU A 39 -46.80 19.76 -1.21
CA GLU A 39 -46.16 18.50 -0.86
C GLU A 39 -46.16 17.52 -2.05
N ARG A 40 -45.22 16.58 -2.03
CA ARG A 40 -45.07 15.52 -3.03
C ARG A 40 -44.98 14.18 -2.33
N CYS A 41 -45.52 13.17 -2.96
CA CYS A 41 -45.44 11.81 -2.50
C CYS A 41 -44.07 11.22 -2.89
N ILE A 42 -43.21 10.96 -1.91
CA ILE A 42 -41.86 10.42 -2.15
C ILE A 42 -41.72 9.03 -1.55
N SER A 43 -41.00 8.14 -2.23
CA SER A 43 -40.69 6.80 -1.71
C SER A 43 -39.49 6.86 -0.77
N ASN A 44 -39.63 6.29 0.43
CA ASN A 44 -38.54 6.16 1.41
C ASN A 44 -38.08 4.69 1.56
N GLY A 45 -38.18 3.91 0.49
CA GLY A 45 -37.68 2.52 0.43
C GLY A 45 -38.54 1.47 1.16
N CYS A 46 -39.30 1.85 2.19
CA CYS A 46 -40.32 0.98 2.81
C CYS A 46 -41.73 1.32 2.29
N GLY A 47 -42.07 2.60 2.18
CA GLY A 47 -43.34 3.05 1.62
C GLY A 47 -43.27 4.47 1.08
N HIS A 48 -44.40 5.14 0.98
CA HIS A 48 -44.52 6.50 0.45
C HIS A 48 -44.97 7.51 1.52
N VAL A 49 -44.30 8.66 1.57
CA VAL A 49 -44.56 9.74 2.55
C VAL A 49 -44.75 11.09 1.88
N CYS A 50 -45.60 11.94 2.44
CA CYS A 50 -45.80 13.30 1.96
C CYS A 50 -44.67 14.19 2.48
N SER A 51 -43.86 14.73 1.57
CA SER A 51 -42.79 15.66 1.92
C SER A 51 -43.03 16.96 1.19
N ARG A 52 -42.84 18.08 1.90
CA ARG A 52 -42.82 19.40 1.26
C ARG A 52 -41.87 19.33 0.07
N ALA A 53 -42.36 19.74 -1.09
CA ALA A 53 -41.49 20.09 -2.18
C ALA A 53 -40.63 21.23 -1.64
N GLU A 54 -39.40 20.94 -1.20
CA GLU A 54 -38.44 22.01 -0.95
C GLU A 54 -38.47 22.89 -2.20
N GLU A 55 -38.75 24.16 -1.95
CA GLU A 55 -39.12 25.17 -2.93
C GLU A 55 -38.22 25.14 -4.15
N SER A 56 -38.64 24.46 -5.21
CA SER A 56 -38.17 24.82 -6.53
C SER A 56 -39.06 25.97 -7.01
N SER A 57 -38.76 27.22 -6.63
CA SER A 57 -39.08 28.40 -7.46
C SER A 57 -38.77 29.78 -6.83
N ILE A 58 -37.49 30.06 -6.60
CA ILE A 58 -36.97 31.26 -7.24
C ILE A 58 -36.11 30.73 -8.38
N CYS A 59 -36.63 30.76 -9.60
CA CYS A 59 -35.80 30.46 -10.76
C CYS A 59 -34.79 31.58 -10.87
N GLU A 60 -33.62 31.39 -10.27
CA GLU A 60 -32.50 32.32 -10.40
C GLU A 60 -32.07 32.29 -11.87
N ARG A 61 -32.41 33.36 -12.59
CA ARG A 61 -32.04 33.54 -14.00
C ARG A 61 -30.83 34.44 -14.05
N GLN A 62 -29.65 33.83 -14.00
CA GLN A 62 -28.37 34.52 -14.12
C GLN A 62 -28.06 34.89 -15.58
N CYS A 63 -28.70 34.22 -16.54
CA CYS A 63 -28.51 34.48 -17.96
C CYS A 63 -29.76 34.12 -18.76
N ARG A 64 -29.89 34.69 -19.95
CA ARG A 64 -30.88 34.28 -20.96
C ARG A 64 -30.17 33.64 -22.16
N GLU A 65 -28.99 34.14 -22.50
CA GLU A 65 -28.15 33.69 -23.61
C GLU A 65 -26.69 33.62 -23.17
N ASP A 66 -25.85 32.89 -23.94
CA ASP A 66 -24.43 32.71 -23.61
C ASP A 66 -23.65 34.02 -23.49
N LYS A 67 -24.07 35.06 -24.21
CA LYS A 67 -23.46 36.40 -24.17
C LYS A 67 -23.63 37.11 -22.82
N ASP A 68 -24.66 36.73 -22.05
CA ASP A 68 -24.88 37.26 -20.70
C ASP A 68 -23.87 36.66 -19.72
N CYS A 69 -23.23 35.55 -20.12
CA CYS A 69 -22.21 34.89 -19.35
C CYS A 69 -20.82 35.42 -19.74
N GLY A 70 -20.03 35.79 -18.73
CA GLY A 70 -18.65 36.20 -18.93
C GLY A 70 -17.81 35.16 -19.69
N ARG A 71 -16.66 35.60 -20.21
CA ARG A 71 -15.80 34.83 -21.13
C ARG A 71 -15.61 33.37 -20.67
N GLY A 72 -15.95 32.41 -21.54
CA GLY A 72 -15.78 30.97 -21.31
C GLY A 72 -16.95 30.25 -20.64
N LYS A 73 -18.04 30.95 -20.30
CA LYS A 73 -19.27 30.38 -19.74
C LYS A 73 -20.40 30.36 -20.78
N GLN A 74 -21.30 29.40 -20.64
CA GLN A 74 -22.54 29.31 -21.41
C GLN A 74 -23.74 29.29 -20.46
N CYS A 75 -24.87 29.75 -20.97
CA CYS A 75 -26.11 29.81 -20.27
C CYS A 75 -26.81 28.46 -20.31
N ILE A 76 -26.66 27.68 -19.24
CA ILE A 76 -27.24 26.34 -19.16
C ILE A 76 -28.54 26.34 -18.37
N ARG A 77 -29.51 25.55 -18.82
CA ARG A 77 -30.76 25.34 -18.09
C ARG A 77 -30.54 24.35 -16.96
N LYS A 78 -30.72 24.79 -15.71
CA LYS A 78 -30.65 23.93 -14.51
C LYS A 78 -31.96 24.06 -13.75
N GLY A 79 -32.75 22.99 -13.75
CA GLY A 79 -34.10 23.00 -13.19
C GLY A 79 -34.99 24.01 -13.94
N CYS A 80 -35.59 24.95 -13.21
CA CYS A 80 -36.42 26.02 -13.78
C CYS A 80 -35.66 27.31 -14.11
N GLY A 81 -34.37 27.40 -13.73
CA GLY A 81 -33.52 28.58 -13.92
C GLY A 81 -32.48 28.41 -15.03
N HIS A 82 -31.73 29.48 -15.26
CA HIS A 82 -30.63 29.55 -16.21
C HIS A 82 -29.40 30.08 -15.49
N ILE A 83 -28.31 29.30 -15.51
CA ILE A 83 -27.07 29.60 -14.81
C ILE A 83 -25.92 29.68 -15.80
N CYS A 84 -25.00 30.63 -15.58
CA CYS A 84 -23.76 30.68 -16.33
C CYS A 84 -22.79 29.61 -15.84
N SER A 85 -22.64 28.55 -16.62
CA SER A 85 -21.72 27.45 -16.34
C SER A 85 -20.71 27.30 -17.45
N TYR A 86 -19.50 26.88 -17.11
CA TYR A 86 -18.51 26.53 -18.13
C TYR A 86 -19.03 25.36 -18.95
N THR A 87 -19.09 25.51 -20.28
CA THR A 87 -19.46 24.39 -21.13
C THR A 87 -18.41 23.32 -21.05
N ALA A 88 -18.83 22.10 -20.73
CA ALA A 88 -18.02 20.95 -21.05
C ALA A 88 -17.83 20.89 -22.58
N ARG A 89 -16.63 21.29 -23.00
CA ARG A 89 -15.97 21.11 -24.32
C ARG A 89 -16.01 22.31 -25.28
N THR A 90 -14.99 23.15 -25.15
CA THR A 90 -13.97 23.41 -26.18
C THR A 90 -12.73 23.98 -25.49
N GLY A 91 -11.56 23.40 -25.77
CA GLY A 91 -10.35 23.56 -24.98
C GLY A 91 -9.73 24.96 -25.05
N LEU A 92 -9.91 25.75 -23.99
CA LEU A 92 -8.89 26.70 -23.57
C LEU A 92 -8.15 26.07 -22.39
N CYS A 93 -6.97 25.56 -22.68
CA CYS A 93 -6.05 25.07 -21.68
C CYS A 93 -5.56 26.26 -20.84
N GLU A 94 -6.04 26.37 -19.61
CA GLU A 94 -5.60 27.41 -18.68
C GLU A 94 -4.20 27.07 -18.19
N GLN A 95 -3.20 27.91 -18.49
CA GLN A 95 -1.80 27.70 -18.11
C GLN A 95 -1.41 28.67 -17.00
N GLN A 96 -1.80 28.34 -15.78
CA GLN A 96 -1.46 29.11 -14.59
C GLN A 96 -0.01 28.89 -14.13
N CYS A 97 0.59 27.77 -14.52
CA CYS A 97 1.95 27.39 -14.14
C CYS A 97 2.60 26.51 -15.20
N ARG A 98 3.93 26.61 -15.35
CA ARG A 98 4.73 25.68 -16.17
C ARG A 98 5.55 24.73 -15.30
N ARG A 99 6.01 25.18 -14.13
CA ARG A 99 6.76 24.40 -13.14
C ARG A 99 6.17 24.61 -11.74
N HIS A 100 6.50 23.72 -10.80
CA HIS A 100 6.04 23.84 -9.41
C HIS A 100 6.48 25.16 -8.76
N GLN A 101 7.65 25.69 -9.14
CA GLN A 101 8.19 26.97 -8.65
C GLN A 101 7.36 28.19 -9.05
N ASP A 102 6.53 28.07 -10.09
CA ASP A 102 5.61 29.14 -10.51
C ASP A 102 4.42 29.25 -9.54
N CYS A 103 4.25 28.26 -8.66
CA CYS A 103 3.24 28.25 -7.63
C CYS A 103 3.84 28.75 -6.30
N GLY A 104 3.08 29.56 -5.55
CA GLY A 104 3.47 30.01 -4.22
C GLY A 104 3.70 28.85 -3.24
N ALA A 105 4.32 29.13 -2.10
CA ALA A 105 4.68 28.13 -1.09
C ALA A 105 3.52 27.18 -0.74
N GLY A 106 3.81 25.88 -0.64
CA GLY A 106 2.81 24.83 -0.35
C GLY A 106 1.89 24.48 -1.53
N LYS A 107 2.26 24.82 -2.77
CA LYS A 107 1.50 24.47 -3.97
C LYS A 107 2.39 23.85 -5.05
N GLN A 108 1.83 22.90 -5.79
CA GLN A 108 2.45 22.25 -6.93
C GLN A 108 1.62 22.48 -8.20
N CYS A 109 2.33 22.72 -9.31
CA CYS A 109 1.73 22.76 -10.63
C CYS A 109 1.25 21.36 -11.04
N ILE A 110 -0.05 21.18 -11.24
CA ILE A 110 -0.64 19.92 -11.69
C ILE A 110 -1.33 20.08 -13.04
N ARG A 111 -1.35 18.99 -13.82
CA ARG A 111 -2.06 18.94 -15.10
C ARG A 111 -3.48 18.45 -14.85
N LYS A 112 -4.48 19.30 -15.11
CA LYS A 112 -5.90 18.93 -15.12
C LYS A 112 -6.40 18.96 -16.56
N GLY A 113 -6.39 17.79 -17.20
CA GLY A 113 -6.69 17.66 -18.63
C GLY A 113 -5.61 18.36 -19.48
N CYS A 114 -6.01 19.40 -20.22
CA CYS A 114 -5.07 20.20 -21.00
C CYS A 114 -4.56 21.45 -20.24
N SER A 115 -5.19 21.79 -19.12
CA SER A 115 -4.83 22.93 -18.26
C SER A 115 -3.71 22.58 -17.26
N ARG A 116 -2.89 23.56 -16.89
CA ARG A 116 -1.89 23.50 -15.81
C ARG A 116 -2.26 24.51 -14.73
N VAL A 117 -2.54 24.02 -13.52
CA VAL A 117 -3.05 24.84 -12.40
C VAL A 117 -2.25 24.59 -11.13
N CYS A 118 -2.12 25.61 -10.28
CA CYS A 118 -1.45 25.48 -8.99
C CYS A 118 -2.42 24.88 -7.96
N SER A 119 -2.12 23.68 -7.48
CA SER A 119 -2.88 22.99 -6.44
C SER A 119 -2.06 22.91 -5.16
N PRO A 120 -2.65 22.95 -3.96
CA PRO A 120 -1.94 22.66 -2.72
C PRO A 120 -1.14 21.37 -2.84
N THR A 121 0.11 21.36 -2.39
CA THR A 121 0.84 20.11 -2.17
C THR A 121 0.11 19.35 -1.07
N PRO A 122 -0.20 18.05 -1.25
CA PRO A 122 -0.56 17.24 -0.10
C PRO A 122 0.67 17.23 0.81
N ASP A 123 0.63 18.06 1.85
CA ASP A 123 1.66 18.05 2.87
C ASP A 123 1.78 16.63 3.39
N ALA A 124 3.00 16.13 3.49
CA ALA A 124 3.37 14.87 4.14
C ALA A 124 3.11 14.89 5.67
N GLY A 125 2.03 15.54 6.08
CA GLY A 125 1.59 15.75 7.45
C GLY A 125 0.08 15.99 7.58
N SER A 126 -0.71 15.95 6.49
CA SER A 126 -2.16 15.94 6.59
C SER A 126 -2.66 14.51 6.85
N GLN A 127 -2.30 13.97 8.01
CA GLN A 127 -3.12 12.98 8.71
C GLN A 127 -4.45 13.65 9.09
N PHE A 128 -5.25 14.08 8.11
CA PHE A 128 -6.65 14.39 8.35
C PHE A 128 -7.40 13.05 8.39
N SER A 129 -7.21 12.40 9.54
CA SER A 129 -8.04 11.39 10.16
C SER A 129 -8.93 10.59 9.23
N ALA A 130 -8.33 9.58 8.59
CA ALA A 130 -9.07 8.41 8.10
C ALA A 130 -9.78 7.67 9.26
N GLU A 131 -9.47 8.00 10.52
CA GLU A 131 -10.11 7.43 11.70
C GLU A 131 -11.53 7.97 11.95
N VAL A 132 -11.92 9.12 11.37
CA VAL A 132 -13.30 9.64 11.49
C VAL A 132 -14.27 8.98 10.51
N PHE A 133 -13.82 8.57 9.32
CA PHE A 133 -14.70 8.02 8.28
C PHE A 133 -14.98 6.52 8.40
N LEU A 134 -14.12 5.74 9.09
CA LEU A 134 -14.43 4.33 9.40
C LEU A 134 -15.63 4.17 10.35
N ALA A 135 -16.02 5.22 11.09
CA ALA A 135 -17.12 5.17 12.04
C ALA A 135 -18.51 5.39 11.42
N ILE A 136 -18.61 5.88 10.18
CA ILE A 136 -19.88 6.30 9.54
C ILE A 136 -20.27 5.44 8.33
N GLY A 137 -19.45 4.45 7.95
CA GLY A 137 -19.78 3.47 6.90
C GLY A 137 -19.89 4.05 5.47
N ILE A 138 -19.40 5.27 5.22
CA ILE A 138 -19.37 5.85 3.88
C ILE A 138 -18.03 5.51 3.25
N CYS A 139 -18.06 4.62 2.27
CA CYS A 139 -16.90 4.28 1.48
C CYS A 139 -16.65 5.32 0.38
N VAL A 140 -15.41 5.78 0.26
CA VAL A 140 -15.01 6.77 -0.75
C VAL A 140 -13.97 6.14 -1.67
N ASP A 141 -14.33 5.97 -2.94
CA ASP A 141 -13.41 5.52 -3.98
C ASP A 141 -12.64 6.70 -4.57
N GLN A 142 -11.34 6.73 -4.33
CA GLN A 142 -10.40 7.69 -4.89
C GLN A 142 -9.86 7.22 -6.26
N CYS A 143 -9.86 5.91 -6.52
CA CYS A 143 -9.38 5.31 -7.75
C CYS A 143 -10.17 4.04 -8.08
N ARG A 144 -10.15 3.61 -9.34
CA ARG A 144 -10.69 2.30 -9.76
C ARG A 144 -9.59 1.41 -10.32
N GLU A 145 -8.62 2.02 -10.99
CA GLU A 145 -7.45 1.36 -11.58
C GLU A 145 -6.18 2.14 -11.26
N ASP A 146 -5.02 1.50 -11.39
CA ASP A 146 -3.71 2.13 -11.11
C ASP A 146 -3.46 3.41 -11.93
N ARG A 147 -4.12 3.54 -13.08
CA ARG A 147 -4.02 4.69 -13.98
C ARG A 147 -4.69 5.95 -13.43
N ASP A 148 -5.65 5.78 -12.50
CA ASP A 148 -6.29 6.89 -11.80
C ASP A 148 -5.32 7.50 -10.77
N CYS A 149 -4.27 6.76 -10.42
CA CYS A 149 -3.21 7.20 -9.53
C CYS A 149 -2.05 7.85 -10.29
N GLY A 150 -1.44 8.87 -9.68
CA GLY A 150 -0.28 9.55 -10.24
C GLY A 150 0.94 8.62 -10.37
N ALA A 151 1.92 9.03 -11.17
CA ALA A 151 3.13 8.25 -11.40
C ALA A 151 3.82 7.88 -10.06
N GLY A 152 4.03 6.58 -9.85
CA GLY A 152 4.60 6.06 -8.62
C GLY A 152 3.58 5.73 -7.53
N SER A 153 2.28 5.69 -7.83
CA SER A 153 1.20 5.20 -6.97
C SER A 153 0.34 4.15 -7.68
N ARG A 154 -0.31 3.26 -6.92
CA ARG A 154 -1.20 2.21 -7.40
C ARG A 154 -2.51 2.22 -6.60
N CYS A 155 -3.58 1.74 -7.22
CA CYS A 155 -4.90 1.73 -6.62
C CYS A 155 -5.06 0.49 -5.73
N VAL A 156 -5.23 0.69 -4.43
CA VAL A 156 -5.35 -0.40 -3.45
C VAL A 156 -6.69 -0.34 -2.74
N SER A 157 -7.28 -1.50 -2.47
CA SER A 157 -8.49 -1.57 -1.67
C SER A 157 -8.15 -1.46 -0.18
N ASN A 158 -8.89 -0.63 0.55
CA ASN A 158 -8.81 -0.54 2.01
C ASN A 158 -10.05 -1.14 2.69
N GLY A 159 -10.67 -2.15 2.08
CA GLY A 159 -11.83 -2.87 2.64
C GLY A 159 -13.18 -2.12 2.57
N CYS A 160 -13.18 -0.78 2.55
CA CYS A 160 -14.38 0.04 2.30
C CYS A 160 -14.42 0.53 0.83
N GLY A 161 -13.28 0.94 0.26
CA GLY A 161 -13.19 1.42 -1.12
C GLY A 161 -11.76 1.35 -1.62
N HIS A 162 -11.45 2.13 -2.66
CA HIS A 162 -10.16 2.12 -3.34
C HIS A 162 -9.42 3.46 -3.19
N VAL A 163 -8.15 3.40 -2.79
CA VAL A 163 -7.30 4.57 -2.50
C VAL A 163 -5.98 4.48 -3.26
N CYS A 164 -5.43 5.63 -3.66
CA CYS A 164 -4.11 5.67 -4.31
C CYS A 164 -2.99 5.60 -3.27
N ALA A 165 -2.25 4.49 -3.24
CA ALA A 165 -1.09 4.32 -2.36
C ALA A 165 0.22 4.39 -3.17
N PRO A 166 1.28 5.03 -2.67
CA PRO A 166 2.58 5.03 -3.35
C PRO A 166 3.07 3.60 -3.62
N ALA A 167 3.46 3.33 -4.85
CA ALA A 167 4.02 2.06 -5.30
C ALA A 167 5.37 1.74 -4.63
N ARG A 168 5.97 2.73 -3.96
CA ARG A 168 7.19 2.58 -3.17
C ARG A 168 6.95 2.04 -1.76
N ASP A 169 5.72 2.11 -1.22
CA ASP A 169 5.41 1.65 0.14
C ASP A 169 4.77 0.25 0.17
N GLN A 170 5.19 -0.63 -0.74
CA GLN A 170 5.02 -2.08 -0.55
C GLN A 170 6.35 -2.82 -0.37
N ALA A 171 7.46 -2.09 -0.17
CA ALA A 171 8.72 -2.67 0.26
C ALA A 171 8.95 -2.57 1.79
N GLU A 172 8.24 -1.69 2.51
CA GLU A 172 8.61 -1.34 3.90
C GLU A 172 7.45 -1.38 4.91
N VAL A 173 6.37 -2.15 4.67
CA VAL A 173 5.30 -2.35 5.68
C VAL A 173 4.83 -3.82 5.82
N PHE A 174 5.07 -4.69 4.83
CA PHE A 174 4.47 -6.04 4.83
C PHE A 174 5.31 -7.17 5.45
N LEU A 175 6.50 -6.88 5.98
CA LEU A 175 7.32 -7.86 6.71
C LEU A 175 6.74 -8.25 8.09
N ALA A 176 5.60 -7.68 8.51
CA ALA A 176 5.01 -7.90 9.83
C ALA A 176 3.74 -8.80 9.87
N VAL A 177 3.13 -9.17 8.73
CA VAL A 177 1.81 -9.86 8.72
C VAL A 177 1.82 -11.25 8.08
N GLY A 178 2.92 -11.71 7.48
CA GLY A 178 3.06 -13.12 7.06
C GLY A 178 2.07 -13.60 5.98
N ILE A 179 1.48 -12.69 5.20
CA ILE A 179 0.68 -13.05 4.03
C ILE A 179 1.63 -13.10 2.83
N CYS A 180 1.81 -14.30 2.29
CA CYS A 180 2.62 -14.56 1.11
C CYS A 180 1.90 -14.05 -0.15
N VAL A 181 2.57 -13.22 -0.95
CA VAL A 181 2.01 -12.63 -2.18
C VAL A 181 2.78 -13.17 -3.37
N ASP A 182 2.09 -13.97 -4.19
CA ASP A 182 2.62 -14.50 -5.44
C ASP A 182 2.31 -13.52 -6.59
N GLN A 183 3.35 -12.84 -7.09
CA GLN A 183 3.31 -11.99 -8.27
C GLN A 183 3.46 -12.77 -9.57
N CYS A 184 4.05 -13.97 -9.51
CA CYS A 184 4.27 -14.83 -10.66
C CYS A 184 4.21 -16.30 -10.24
N ARG A 185 3.92 -17.20 -11.18
CA ARG A 185 3.96 -18.65 -10.98
C ARG A 185 5.04 -19.30 -11.85
N GLU A 186 5.29 -18.74 -13.02
CA GLU A 186 6.36 -19.12 -13.94
C GLU A 186 7.00 -17.89 -14.60
N ASP A 187 8.17 -18.06 -15.22
CA ASP A 187 8.94 -16.94 -15.80
C ASP A 187 8.16 -16.16 -16.88
N ARG A 188 7.16 -16.80 -17.50
CA ARG A 188 6.30 -16.19 -18.54
C ARG A 188 5.32 -15.17 -17.98
N ASP A 189 5.01 -15.25 -16.69
CA ASP A 189 4.18 -14.25 -16.01
C ASP A 189 4.93 -12.93 -15.83
N CYS A 190 6.26 -12.96 -16.01
CA CYS A 190 7.13 -11.81 -15.91
C CYS A 190 7.39 -11.17 -17.29
N GLY A 191 7.54 -9.84 -17.31
CA GLY A 191 7.86 -9.10 -18.54
C GLY A 191 9.24 -9.46 -19.11
N ALA A 192 9.49 -9.07 -20.35
CA ALA A 192 10.77 -9.34 -21.03
C ALA A 192 11.97 -8.91 -20.17
N GLY A 193 12.92 -9.83 -19.94
CA GLY A 193 14.08 -9.59 -19.08
C GLY A 193 13.80 -9.73 -17.58
N SER A 194 12.68 -10.35 -17.18
CA SER A 194 12.37 -10.76 -15.80
C SER A 194 12.02 -12.24 -15.71
N ARG A 195 12.34 -12.88 -14.57
CA ARG A 195 12.07 -14.28 -14.24
C ARG A 195 11.42 -14.40 -12.87
N CYS A 196 10.66 -15.46 -12.67
CA CYS A 196 9.93 -15.70 -11.46
C CYS A 196 10.84 -16.36 -10.41
N VAL A 197 11.04 -15.70 -9.28
CA VAL A 197 11.92 -16.20 -8.21
C VAL A 197 11.16 -16.30 -6.89
N SER A 198 11.46 -17.35 -6.12
CA SER A 198 10.89 -17.49 -4.78
C SER A 198 11.67 -16.64 -3.77
N ASN A 199 10.96 -15.88 -2.94
CA ASN A 199 11.55 -15.13 -1.82
C ASN A 199 11.16 -15.75 -0.46
N GLY A 200 10.95 -17.07 -0.42
CA GLY A 200 10.63 -17.81 0.81
C GLY A 200 9.17 -17.68 1.30
N CYS A 201 8.46 -16.60 0.96
CA CYS A 201 7.03 -16.39 1.25
C CYS A 201 6.25 -16.08 -0.04
N GLY A 202 6.54 -16.79 -1.12
CA GLY A 202 5.87 -16.63 -2.41
C GLY A 202 6.86 -16.36 -3.54
N HIS A 203 6.33 -15.89 -4.66
CA HIS A 203 7.03 -15.75 -5.94
C HIS A 203 6.93 -14.33 -6.50
N VAL A 204 8.06 -13.75 -6.90
CA VAL A 204 8.15 -12.37 -7.37
C VAL A 204 8.88 -12.28 -8.70
N CYS A 205 8.47 -11.36 -9.58
CA CYS A 205 9.20 -11.11 -10.83
C CYS A 205 10.45 -10.29 -10.54
N SER A 206 11.60 -10.95 -10.63
CA SER A 206 12.90 -10.27 -10.56
C SER A 206 13.49 -10.16 -11.95
N PRO A 207 14.27 -9.12 -12.26
CA PRO A 207 15.01 -9.08 -13.51
C PRO A 207 15.74 -10.41 -13.70
N ALA A 208 15.53 -11.04 -14.84
CA ALA A 208 16.27 -12.18 -15.29
C ALA A 208 17.68 -11.62 -15.47
N ARG A 209 18.48 -11.77 -14.41
CA ARG A 209 19.92 -11.88 -14.58
C ARG A 209 20.15 -13.15 -15.39
N ASP A 210 19.82 -13.10 -16.67
CA ASP A 210 20.77 -13.50 -17.69
C ASP A 210 21.88 -12.47 -17.53
N GLN A 211 22.96 -12.95 -16.91
CA GLN A 211 24.28 -12.35 -16.94
C GLN A 211 24.25 -10.85 -17.22
N ALA A 212 23.99 -10.08 -16.16
CA ALA A 212 24.00 -8.63 -16.25
C ALA A 212 25.30 -8.23 -16.96
N VAL A 213 25.15 -7.55 -18.10
CA VAL A 213 26.18 -6.67 -18.63
C VAL A 213 26.30 -5.50 -17.64
N GLY A 214 26.78 -5.78 -16.43
CA GLY A 214 27.79 -4.98 -15.79
C GLY A 214 29.08 -5.72 -16.07
N ILE A 215 30.11 -5.04 -16.56
CA ILE A 215 31.41 -5.68 -16.79
C ILE A 215 31.83 -6.33 -15.46
N CYS A 216 31.77 -7.66 -15.38
CA CYS A 216 32.38 -8.41 -14.30
C CYS A 216 33.88 -8.14 -14.41
N VAL A 217 34.44 -7.41 -13.46
CA VAL A 217 35.88 -7.17 -13.44
C VAL A 217 36.51 -8.33 -12.68
N ASP A 218 36.95 -9.34 -13.43
CA ASP A 218 37.81 -10.41 -12.93
C ASP A 218 39.26 -9.89 -12.88
N GLN A 219 39.72 -9.55 -11.68
CA GLN A 219 41.11 -9.13 -11.43
C GLN A 219 42.05 -10.32 -11.22
N CYS A 220 41.51 -11.49 -10.90
CA CYS A 220 42.25 -12.72 -10.66
C CYS A 220 41.41 -13.94 -11.05
N ARG A 221 42.04 -15.08 -11.32
CA ARG A 221 41.39 -16.39 -11.49
C ARG A 221 41.84 -17.37 -10.42
N GLU A 222 43.09 -17.27 -10.00
CA GLU A 222 43.68 -18.06 -8.93
C GLU A 222 44.51 -17.18 -7.99
N ASP A 223 44.82 -17.68 -6.80
CA ASP A 223 45.53 -16.92 -5.77
C ASP A 223 46.90 -16.39 -6.23
N ARG A 224 47.50 -17.05 -7.22
CA ARG A 224 48.80 -16.69 -7.82
C ARG A 224 48.76 -15.42 -8.67
N ASP A 225 47.57 -15.05 -9.15
CA ASP A 225 47.37 -13.81 -9.91
C ASP A 225 47.44 -12.58 -8.99
N CYS A 226 47.41 -12.79 -7.67
CA CYS A 226 47.46 -11.75 -6.66
C CYS A 226 48.86 -11.61 -6.05
N SER A 227 49.22 -10.39 -5.65
CA SER A 227 50.49 -10.09 -4.97
C SER A 227 50.63 -10.88 -3.67
N ALA A 228 51.87 -11.13 -3.23
CA ALA A 228 52.15 -11.82 -1.97
C ALA A 228 51.37 -11.19 -0.79
N GLY A 229 50.62 -12.01 -0.06
CA GLY A 229 49.71 -11.55 1.00
C GLY A 229 48.30 -11.19 0.51
N SER A 230 47.93 -11.53 -0.72
CA SER A 230 46.56 -11.45 -1.27
C SER A 230 46.12 -12.77 -1.92
N ARG A 231 44.82 -13.02 -1.94
CA ARG A 231 44.21 -14.24 -2.52
C ARG A 231 42.98 -13.90 -3.34
N CYS A 232 42.66 -14.76 -4.29
CA CYS A 232 41.58 -14.55 -5.23
C CYS A 232 40.25 -14.97 -4.61
N VAL A 233 39.32 -14.01 -4.49
CA VAL A 233 38.01 -14.27 -3.89
C VAL A 233 36.89 -13.86 -4.82
N SER A 234 35.81 -14.65 -4.84
CA SER A 234 34.61 -14.30 -5.59
C SER A 234 33.80 -13.27 -4.83
N ASN A 235 33.42 -12.17 -5.49
CA ASN A 235 32.47 -11.18 -4.98
C ASN A 235 31.06 -11.38 -5.57
N GLY A 236 30.72 -12.63 -5.94
CA GLY A 236 29.39 -13.01 -6.47
C GLY A 236 29.10 -12.58 -7.92
N CYS A 237 29.97 -11.79 -8.55
CA CYS A 237 29.85 -11.34 -9.94
C CYS A 237 31.14 -11.60 -10.76
N GLY A 238 32.30 -11.57 -10.09
CA GLY A 238 33.61 -11.88 -10.62
C GLY A 238 34.59 -12.12 -9.47
N HIS A 239 35.88 -11.99 -9.73
CA HIS A 239 36.96 -12.29 -8.79
C HIS A 239 37.86 -11.09 -8.54
N VAL A 240 38.18 -10.83 -7.26
CA VAL A 240 39.05 -9.72 -6.87
C VAL A 240 40.16 -10.21 -5.95
N CYS A 241 41.35 -9.59 -6.04
CA CYS A 241 42.43 -9.83 -5.09
C CYS A 241 42.10 -9.13 -3.78
N ALA A 242 41.62 -9.89 -2.81
CA ALA A 242 41.51 -9.41 -1.45
C ALA A 242 42.84 -9.66 -0.72
N PRO A 243 43.24 -8.82 0.25
CA PRO A 243 44.29 -9.21 1.17
C PRO A 243 43.94 -10.60 1.68
N ALA A 244 44.91 -11.50 1.64
CA ALA A 244 44.88 -12.76 2.34
C ALA A 244 44.91 -12.26 3.77
N ARG A 245 43.72 -11.95 4.29
CA ARG A 245 43.54 -11.57 5.67
C ARG A 245 44.13 -12.75 6.41
N ASP A 246 45.36 -12.57 6.87
CA ASP A 246 45.78 -13.18 8.10
C ASP A 246 44.60 -12.99 9.01
N GLN A 247 44.04 -14.13 9.33
CA GLN A 247 42.88 -14.38 10.13
C GLN A 247 43.07 -13.73 11.51
N ALA A 248 43.03 -12.41 11.56
CA ALA A 248 43.08 -11.61 12.77
C ALA A 248 41.74 -11.83 13.48
N GLY A 249 41.63 -12.99 14.12
CA GLY A 249 40.40 -13.47 14.74
C GLY A 249 39.96 -14.89 14.36
N GLN A 250 40.70 -15.66 13.54
CA GLN A 250 40.46 -17.11 13.42
C GLN A 250 41.60 -17.92 14.02
N ARG A 251 41.26 -18.79 14.97
CA ARG A 251 42.20 -19.73 15.60
C ARG A 251 42.32 -21.01 14.75
N PRO A 252 43.45 -21.73 14.80
CA PRO A 252 43.63 -22.99 14.07
C PRO A 252 42.51 -24.01 14.36
N GLY A 253 42.14 -24.80 13.35
CA GLY A 253 41.08 -25.82 13.40
C GLY A 253 39.77 -25.40 12.74
N ALA A 254 38.86 -26.34 12.55
CA ALA A 254 37.58 -26.17 11.87
C ALA A 254 36.40 -26.19 12.85
N CYS A 255 35.27 -25.59 12.45
CA CYS A 255 34.02 -25.73 13.18
C CYS A 255 33.47 -27.16 13.01
N PRO A 256 32.90 -27.77 14.07
CA PRO A 256 32.25 -29.07 13.94
C PRO A 256 31.08 -29.00 12.96
N ARG A 257 30.89 -30.05 12.17
CA ARG A 257 29.81 -30.12 11.18
C ARG A 257 28.47 -30.14 11.90
N VAL A 258 27.60 -29.19 11.57
CA VAL A 258 26.22 -29.17 12.05
C VAL A 258 25.37 -30.03 11.10
N PRO A 259 24.60 -31.02 11.61
CA PRO A 259 23.71 -31.82 10.77
C PRO A 259 22.67 -30.94 10.07
N ALA A 260 22.39 -31.25 8.79
CA ALA A 260 21.41 -30.52 7.99
C ALA A 260 20.03 -30.53 8.69
N GLY A 261 19.38 -29.36 8.75
CA GLY A 261 18.08 -29.19 9.42
C GLY A 261 18.16 -28.89 10.92
N THR A 262 19.36 -28.85 11.52
CA THR A 262 19.52 -28.41 12.91
C THR A 262 19.52 -26.88 12.99
N VAL A 263 18.52 -26.32 13.66
CA VAL A 263 18.44 -24.89 13.96
C VAL A 263 18.65 -24.71 15.47
N GLY A 264 19.81 -24.20 15.85
CA GLY A 264 20.10 -23.81 17.22
C GLY A 264 19.38 -22.51 17.61
N LEU A 265 19.54 -22.10 18.87
CA LEU A 265 19.04 -20.82 19.35
C LEU A 265 19.63 -19.67 18.52
N CYS A 266 18.76 -18.78 18.02
CA CYS A 266 19.09 -17.59 17.24
C CYS A 266 19.70 -16.48 18.11
N VAL A 267 20.86 -16.77 18.70
CA VAL A 267 21.55 -15.86 19.61
C VAL A 267 23.01 -15.72 19.20
N GLU A 268 23.47 -14.48 19.13
CA GLU A 268 24.86 -14.14 18.85
C GLU A 268 25.66 -14.10 20.14
N ARG A 269 26.33 -15.22 20.46
CA ARG A 269 27.16 -15.36 21.66
C ARG A 269 28.63 -15.03 21.42
N CYS A 270 29.03 -14.88 20.17
CA CYS A 270 30.39 -14.50 19.77
C CYS A 270 30.34 -13.79 18.42
N THR A 271 31.32 -12.91 18.16
CA THR A 271 31.45 -12.20 16.88
C THR A 271 32.69 -12.65 16.08
N GLY A 272 33.53 -13.48 16.69
CA GLY A 272 34.71 -14.10 16.08
C GLY A 272 35.43 -15.02 17.08
N ASP A 273 36.46 -15.76 16.65
CA ASP A 273 37.14 -16.74 17.53
C ASP A 273 37.87 -16.05 18.69
N ALA A 274 38.25 -14.78 18.53
CA ALA A 274 38.82 -13.95 19.60
C ALA A 274 37.83 -13.73 20.77
N SER A 275 36.52 -13.76 20.50
CA SER A 275 35.47 -13.67 21.53
C SER A 275 35.32 -14.96 22.32
N CYS A 276 35.94 -16.06 21.89
CA CYS A 276 35.81 -17.38 22.50
C CYS A 276 37.01 -17.73 23.39
N PRO A 277 36.84 -18.60 24.40
CA PRO A 277 37.94 -19.13 25.21
C PRO A 277 38.96 -19.90 24.36
N ALA A 278 40.21 -19.97 24.80
CA ALA A 278 41.28 -20.66 24.07
C ALA A 278 40.87 -22.09 23.64
N GLY A 279 41.22 -22.48 22.41
CA GLY A 279 40.81 -23.77 21.83
C GLY A 279 39.39 -23.82 21.26
N GLN A 280 38.62 -22.73 21.35
CA GLN A 280 37.30 -22.61 20.75
C GLN A 280 37.25 -21.57 19.63
N LYS A 281 36.30 -21.79 18.73
CA LYS A 281 35.97 -20.97 17.56
C LYS A 281 34.52 -20.53 17.60
N CYS A 282 34.24 -19.39 16.99
CA CYS A 282 32.88 -18.88 16.87
C CYS A 282 32.20 -19.53 15.66
N CYS A 283 31.27 -20.44 15.93
CA CYS A 283 30.68 -21.31 14.91
C CYS A 283 29.18 -21.06 14.79
N SER A 284 28.65 -21.12 13.57
CA SER A 284 27.21 -21.11 13.36
C SER A 284 26.56 -22.37 13.94
N ASN A 285 25.43 -22.19 14.61
CA ASN A 285 24.59 -23.29 15.09
C ASN A 285 23.34 -23.51 14.19
N GLY A 286 23.33 -22.92 12.99
CA GLY A 286 22.18 -22.94 12.08
C GLY A 286 21.27 -21.71 12.17
N CYS A 287 21.35 -20.89 13.23
CA CYS A 287 20.62 -19.61 13.31
C CYS A 287 21.49 -18.44 13.81
N GLY A 288 22.31 -18.64 14.83
CA GLY A 288 23.27 -17.64 15.33
C GLY A 288 24.66 -18.24 15.55
N HIS A 289 25.56 -17.50 16.21
CA HIS A 289 26.91 -17.97 16.51
C HIS A 289 27.16 -18.29 17.98
N THR A 290 27.85 -19.40 18.22
CA THR A 290 28.26 -19.85 19.55
C THR A 290 29.67 -20.42 19.53
N CYS A 291 30.37 -20.29 20.66
CA CYS A 291 31.70 -20.85 20.80
C CYS A 291 31.65 -22.38 20.83
N ARG A 292 32.42 -23.02 19.95
CA ARG A 292 32.57 -24.47 19.85
C ARG A 292 34.03 -24.85 19.82
N THR A 293 34.36 -26.01 20.39
CA THR A 293 35.70 -26.58 20.32
C THR A 293 36.10 -26.78 18.87
N ALA A 294 37.30 -26.32 18.51
CA ALA A 294 37.83 -26.51 17.17
C ALA A 294 38.14 -28.01 16.95
N VAL A 295 37.72 -28.54 15.81
CA VAL A 295 38.15 -29.86 15.35
C VAL A 295 39.49 -29.69 14.63
N ARG A 296 40.50 -30.47 15.00
CA ARG A 296 41.80 -30.48 14.32
C ARG A 296 41.71 -31.43 13.13
N ASP A 297 42.34 -31.08 11.99
CA ASP A 297 42.26 -31.89 10.76
C ASP A 297 42.77 -33.35 10.92
N GLU A 298 43.57 -33.63 11.96
CA GLU A 298 44.08 -34.97 12.26
C GLU A 298 42.99 -35.95 12.75
N ASP A 299 41.79 -35.49 13.13
CA ASP A 299 40.68 -36.37 13.57
C ASP A 299 39.76 -36.82 12.42
N PHE A 300 39.93 -36.30 11.20
CA PHE A 300 39.11 -36.67 10.03
C PHE A 300 39.63 -37.94 9.31
N LEU A 301 40.87 -38.35 9.57
CA LEU A 301 41.51 -39.52 8.96
C LEU A 301 41.42 -40.81 9.79
N ILE A 302 40.83 -40.78 11.00
CA ILE A 302 40.77 -41.96 11.89
C ILE A 302 39.37 -42.61 11.95
N ARG A 303 38.40 -42.19 11.12
CA ARG A 303 37.03 -42.76 11.12
C ARG A 303 36.54 -43.25 9.76
N LEU A 304 37.47 -43.64 8.88
CA LEU A 304 37.14 -44.31 7.61
C LEU A 304 37.60 -45.79 7.58
N ASP A 305 38.13 -46.32 8.67
CA ASP A 305 38.58 -47.72 8.81
C ASP A 305 38.02 -48.43 10.06
N ASP A 306 36.72 -48.26 10.37
CA ASP A 306 35.97 -49.23 11.18
C ASP A 306 34.52 -49.37 10.67
#